data_AF-A0A2T5V5R9-F1
#
_entry.id   AF-A0A2T5V5R9-F1
#
_cell.length_a   1.000
_cell.length_b   1.000
_cell.length_c   1.000
_cell.angle_alpha   90.00
_cell.angle_beta   90.00
_cell.angle_gamma   90.00
#
_symmetry.space_group_name_H-M   'P 1'
#
loop_
_entity.id
_entity.type
_entity.pdbx_description
1 polymer ?
#
loop_
_entity_poly.entity_id
_entity_poly.type
_entity_poly.pdbx_seq_one_letter_code
_entity_poly.pdbx_strand_id
1 'polypeptide(L)'
;MNTSSAMTPEQFRDWRKSLGWKQKDAAEKLGLKKRMIQYYEKGDRDGRKVDIPKSVRLACYALSLGITDFDGQTCHKEDKPAQAPRAEDAPHGEDISPAGSGPGSSTPARD
;
A
#
# COMPACT_ATOMS: atom_id res chain seq x y z
N MET A 1 -28.40 -2.07 -13.63
CA MET A 1 -27.38 -1.33 -14.41
C MET A 1 -26.24 -0.99 -13.44
N ASN A 2 -25.18 -1.81 -13.37
CA ASN A 2 -24.00 -1.46 -12.56
C ASN A 2 -22.82 -1.20 -13.49
N THR A 3 -22.36 0.04 -13.42
CA THR A 3 -21.57 0.82 -14.38
C THR A 3 -20.11 0.37 -14.51
N SER A 4 -19.71 0.02 -15.74
CA SER A 4 -18.33 -0.19 -16.21
C SER A 4 -17.50 1.11 -16.26
N SER A 5 -17.42 1.86 -15.15
CA SER A 5 -16.57 3.06 -15.03
C SER A 5 -15.79 3.04 -13.72
N ALA A 6 -15.19 1.90 -13.40
CA ALA A 6 -14.31 1.74 -12.25
C ALA A 6 -12.87 2.06 -12.65
N MET A 7 -12.18 2.86 -11.82
CA MET A 7 -10.74 3.09 -11.92
C MET A 7 -10.00 1.75 -11.98
N THR A 8 -9.13 1.58 -12.97
CA THR A 8 -8.37 0.33 -13.15
C THR A 8 -7.20 0.24 -12.16
N PRO A 9 -6.66 -0.98 -11.91
CA PRO A 9 -5.46 -1.15 -11.08
C PRO A 9 -4.25 -0.31 -11.56
N GLU A 10 -4.07 -0.24 -12.88
CA GLU A 10 -3.02 0.57 -13.52
C GLU A 10 -3.24 2.06 -13.27
N GLN A 11 -4.46 2.58 -13.50
CA GLN A 11 -4.79 3.98 -13.23
C GLN A 11 -4.55 4.35 -11.75
N PHE A 12 -4.85 3.44 -10.82
CA PHE A 12 -4.60 3.67 -9.39
C PHE A 12 -3.11 3.71 -9.05
N ARG A 13 -2.33 2.81 -9.66
CA ARG A 13 -0.87 2.82 -9.53
C ARG A 13 -0.26 4.11 -10.08
N ASP A 14 -0.73 4.57 -11.23
CA ASP A 14 -0.22 5.77 -11.89
C ASP A 14 -0.60 7.04 -11.14
N TRP A 15 -1.84 7.12 -10.63
CA TRP A 15 -2.26 8.18 -9.73
C TRP A 15 -1.34 8.29 -8.50
N ARG A 16 -1.01 7.18 -7.85
CA ARG A 16 -0.11 7.21 -6.70
C ARG A 16 1.29 7.71 -7.08
N LYS A 17 1.82 7.21 -8.21
CA LYS A 17 3.15 7.58 -8.68
C LYS A 17 3.24 9.04 -9.11
N SER A 18 2.18 9.61 -9.68
CA SER A 18 2.15 11.03 -10.08
C SER A 18 2.25 11.98 -8.88
N LEU A 19 1.81 11.53 -7.70
CA LEU A 19 1.97 12.23 -6.42
C LEU A 19 3.32 11.95 -5.74
N GLY A 20 4.19 11.11 -6.34
CA GLY A 20 5.50 10.76 -5.79
C GLY A 20 5.45 9.84 -4.56
N TRP A 21 4.30 9.23 -4.29
CA TRP A 21 4.08 8.44 -3.07
C TRP A 21 4.51 7.00 -3.22
N LYS A 22 5.10 6.43 -2.15
CA LYS A 22 5.24 4.98 -1.97
C LYS A 22 3.89 4.38 -1.56
N GLN A 23 3.76 3.06 -1.62
CA GLN A 23 2.53 2.38 -1.20
C GLN A 23 2.17 2.64 0.27
N LYS A 24 3.16 2.86 1.15
CA LYS A 24 2.95 3.20 2.56
C LYS A 24 2.32 4.59 2.69
N ASP A 25 2.90 5.59 2.04
CA ASP A 25 2.43 6.98 2.09
C ASP A 25 0.99 7.10 1.58
N ALA A 26 0.67 6.45 0.46
CA ALA A 26 -0.70 6.41 -0.05
C ALA A 26 -1.68 5.74 0.91
N ALA A 27 -1.23 4.70 1.63
CA ALA A 27 -2.05 4.02 2.63
C ALA A 27 -2.36 4.95 3.81
N GLU A 28 -1.35 5.68 4.31
CA GLU A 28 -1.52 6.66 5.38
C GLU A 28 -2.47 7.80 4.95
N LYS A 29 -2.28 8.35 3.75
CA LYS A 29 -3.12 9.43 3.20
C LYS A 29 -4.58 9.02 2.95
N LEU A 30 -4.80 7.75 2.60
CA LEU A 30 -6.15 7.21 2.39
C LEU A 30 -6.79 6.63 3.66
N GLY A 31 -6.06 6.59 4.79
CA GLY A 31 -6.54 5.92 6.01
C GLY A 31 -6.72 4.41 5.84
N LEU A 32 -5.89 3.76 5.01
CA LEU A 32 -5.97 2.34 4.67
C LEU A 32 -4.73 1.58 5.15
N LYS A 33 -4.86 0.26 5.24
CA LYS A 33 -3.70 -0.63 5.41
C LYS A 33 -2.91 -0.69 4.10
N LYS A 34 -1.57 -0.70 4.16
CA LYS A 34 -0.68 -0.85 2.98
C LYS A 34 -1.08 -2.01 2.06
N ARG A 35 -1.54 -3.13 2.65
CA ARG A 35 -2.00 -4.30 1.89
C ARG A 35 -3.21 -4.01 0.99
N MET A 36 -4.08 -3.05 1.34
CA MET A 36 -5.18 -2.63 0.48
C MET A 36 -4.68 -1.94 -0.79
N ILE A 37 -3.65 -1.10 -0.67
CA ILE A 37 -3.00 -0.46 -1.82
C ILE A 37 -2.46 -1.52 -2.78
N GLN A 38 -1.84 -2.58 -2.25
CA GLN A 38 -1.35 -3.70 -3.06
C GLN A 38 -2.49 -4.43 -3.79
N TYR A 39 -3.59 -4.73 -3.12
CA TYR A 39 -4.74 -5.38 -3.77
C TYR A 39 -5.36 -4.51 -4.86
N TYR A 40 -5.46 -3.20 -4.65
CA TYR A 40 -5.98 -2.29 -5.67
C TYR A 40 -5.05 -2.17 -6.88
N GLU A 41 -3.74 -2.12 -6.68
CA GLU A 41 -2.78 -2.07 -7.79
C GLU A 41 -2.63 -3.39 -8.55
N LYS A 42 -2.85 -4.51 -7.86
CA LYS A 42 -2.84 -5.83 -8.48
C LYS A 42 -4.18 -6.14 -9.16
N GLY A 43 -5.28 -5.63 -8.61
CA GLY A 43 -6.64 -5.95 -9.04
C GLY A 43 -7.15 -7.31 -8.56
N ASP A 44 -6.39 -8.02 -7.71
CA ASP A 44 -6.79 -9.32 -7.17
C ASP A 44 -6.36 -9.53 -5.70
N ARG A 45 -7.08 -10.44 -5.04
CA ARG A 45 -6.78 -11.01 -3.73
C ARG A 45 -7.18 -12.48 -3.74
N ASP A 46 -6.22 -13.37 -3.51
CA ASP A 46 -6.45 -14.81 -3.36
C ASP A 46 -7.28 -15.39 -4.53
N GLY A 47 -6.99 -14.94 -5.75
CA GLY A 47 -7.69 -15.34 -6.98
C GLY A 47 -9.04 -14.66 -7.23
N ARG A 48 -9.48 -13.77 -6.34
CA ARG A 48 -10.70 -12.97 -6.52
C ARG A 48 -10.36 -11.57 -7.00
N LYS A 49 -11.10 -11.07 -7.98
CA LYS A 49 -10.97 -9.69 -8.45
C LYS A 49 -11.28 -8.72 -7.30
N VAL A 50 -10.43 -7.71 -7.15
CA VAL A 50 -10.61 -6.62 -6.19
C VAL A 50 -10.84 -5.33 -6.96
N ASP A 51 -12.05 -4.81 -6.88
CA ASP A 51 -12.37 -3.50 -7.41
C ASP A 51 -12.04 -2.41 -6.38
N ILE A 52 -11.68 -1.22 -6.88
CA ILE A 52 -11.42 -0.04 -6.05
C ILE A 52 -12.76 0.57 -5.64
N PRO A 53 -13.12 0.64 -4.34
CA PRO A 53 -14.41 1.17 -3.91
C PRO A 53 -14.62 2.64 -4.31
N LYS A 54 -15.88 3.06 -4.46
CA LYS A 54 -16.25 4.45 -4.79
C LYS A 54 -15.63 5.46 -3.79
N SER A 55 -15.66 5.14 -2.49
CA SER A 55 -15.07 5.98 -1.44
C SER A 55 -13.59 6.23 -1.67
N VAL A 56 -12.83 5.18 -2.03
CA VAL A 56 -11.40 5.28 -2.32
C VAL A 56 -11.16 6.13 -3.57
N ARG A 57 -11.94 5.94 -4.64
CA ARG A 57 -11.80 6.75 -5.87
C ARG A 57 -12.06 8.24 -5.62
N LEU A 58 -13.06 8.57 -4.81
CA LEU A 58 -13.35 9.95 -4.41
C LEU A 58 -12.23 10.53 -3.56
N ALA A 59 -11.69 9.76 -2.61
CA ALA A 59 -10.54 10.18 -1.81
C ALA A 59 -9.28 10.41 -2.67
N CYS A 60 -9.02 9.55 -3.67
CA CYS A 60 -7.93 9.77 -4.63
C CYS A 60 -8.05 11.10 -5.36
N TYR A 61 -9.27 11.44 -5.81
CA TYR A 61 -9.54 12.71 -6.45
C TYR A 61 -9.31 13.90 -5.51
N ALA A 62 -9.82 13.84 -4.27
CA ALA A 62 -9.60 14.89 -3.27
C ALA A 62 -8.11 15.11 -2.99
N LEU A 63 -7.35 14.03 -2.81
CA LEU A 63 -5.91 14.06 -2.59
C LEU A 63 -5.15 14.66 -3.79
N SER A 64 -5.59 14.40 -5.02
CA SER A 64 -5.03 15.04 -6.22
C SER A 64 -5.28 16.55 -6.28
N LEU A 65 -6.32 17.04 -5.61
CA LEU A 65 -6.59 18.47 -5.42
C LEU A 65 -5.86 19.06 -4.20
N GLY A 66 -5.06 18.26 -3.49
CA GLY A 66 -4.36 18.64 -2.26
C GLY A 66 -5.27 18.71 -1.03
N ILE A 67 -6.49 18.19 -1.09
CA ILE A 67 -7.40 18.10 0.05
C ILE A 67 -7.02 16.85 0.84
N THR A 68 -6.58 17.04 2.08
CA THR A 68 -6.08 15.97 2.94
C THR A 68 -7.07 15.57 4.03
N ASP A 69 -8.00 16.46 4.39
CA ASP A 69 -9.02 16.17 5.39
C ASP A 69 -10.32 16.97 5.14
N PHE A 70 -11.44 16.50 5.70
CA PHE A 70 -12.75 17.13 5.62
C PHE A 70 -13.59 16.82 6.85
N ASP A 71 -14.01 17.86 7.58
CA ASP A 71 -14.74 17.75 8.85
C ASP A 71 -16.28 17.71 8.69
N GLY A 72 -16.78 17.76 7.45
CA GLY A 72 -18.21 17.87 7.14
C GLY A 72 -18.67 19.27 6.76
N GLN A 73 -17.84 20.30 6.93
CA GLN A 73 -18.12 21.70 6.60
C GLN A 73 -16.98 22.37 5.81
N THR A 74 -15.72 22.10 6.17
CA THR A 74 -14.53 22.72 5.60
C THR A 74 -13.53 21.66 5.14
N CYS A 75 -12.81 21.98 4.06
CA CYS A 75 -11.74 21.13 3.54
C CYS A 75 -10.38 21.66 4.01
N HIS A 76 -9.56 20.77 4.57
CA HIS A 76 -8.19 21.08 4.94
C HIS A 76 -7.25 20.65 3.82
N LYS A 77 -6.31 21.54 3.49
CA LYS A 77 -5.24 21.29 2.52
C LYS A 77 -3.91 21.25 3.24
N GLU A 78 -2.99 20.42 2.77
CA GLU A 78 -1.62 20.47 3.28
C GLU A 78 -0.92 21.76 2.81
N ASP A 79 -0.50 22.60 3.75
CA ASP A 79 0.47 23.67 3.50
C ASP A 79 1.83 23.03 3.26
N LYS A 80 2.21 22.92 1.99
CA LYS A 80 3.46 22.27 1.58
C LYS A 80 4.68 23.06 2.10
N PRO A 81 5.55 22.55 3.00
CA PRO A 81 6.93 22.96 2.96
C PRO A 81 7.57 22.26 1.76
N ALA A 82 8.30 23.00 0.95
CA ALA A 82 9.05 22.48 -0.18
C ALA A 82 9.98 21.34 0.28
N GLN A 83 9.63 20.11 -0.12
CA GLN A 83 10.49 18.94 -0.37
C GLN A 83 11.89 18.97 0.29
N ALA A 84 12.03 18.30 1.44
CA ALA A 84 13.35 17.86 1.92
C ALA A 84 13.89 16.76 0.98
N PRO A 85 15.21 16.73 0.72
CA PRO A 85 15.80 15.85 -0.29
C PRO A 85 15.65 14.37 0.07
N ARG A 86 15.54 13.56 -0.99
CA ARG A 86 15.46 12.09 -0.94
C ARG A 86 16.63 11.53 -0.12
N ALA A 87 16.33 10.94 1.03
CA ALA A 87 17.19 9.94 1.63
C ALA A 87 17.05 8.66 0.79
N GLU A 88 17.90 8.56 -0.23
CA GLU A 88 18.29 7.29 -0.82
C GLU A 88 19.07 6.49 0.23
N ASP A 89 18.95 5.17 0.14
CA ASP A 89 19.70 4.15 0.90
C ASP A 89 19.30 3.84 2.35
N ALA A 90 18.49 2.79 2.50
CA ALA A 90 18.66 1.82 3.57
C ALA A 90 18.39 0.42 2.99
N PRO A 91 19.41 -0.45 2.89
CA PRO A 91 19.25 -1.79 2.35
C PRO A 91 18.45 -2.61 3.37
N HIS A 92 17.27 -3.09 2.97
CA HIS A 92 16.64 -4.18 3.70
C HIS A 92 17.35 -5.44 3.26
N GLY A 93 18.24 -5.91 4.13
CA GLY A 93 19.17 -6.99 3.90
C GLY A 93 18.51 -8.23 3.28
N GLU A 94 19.23 -8.77 2.32
CA GLU A 94 19.10 -10.16 1.88
C GLU A 94 19.41 -11.05 3.10
N ASP A 95 18.38 -11.71 3.65
CA ASP A 95 18.62 -12.86 4.53
C ASP A 95 18.93 -14.06 3.62
N ILE A 96 20.22 -14.16 3.30
CA ILE A 96 20.81 -15.34 2.68
C ILE A 96 20.98 -16.37 3.81
N SER A 97 20.31 -17.51 3.67
CA SER A 97 20.41 -18.67 4.56
C SER A 97 21.85 -19.12 4.80
N PRO A 98 22.08 -19.97 5.81
CA PRO A 98 22.89 -21.16 5.53
C PRO A 98 22.24 -22.45 6.02
N ALA A 99 22.21 -23.42 5.11
CA ALA A 99 22.17 -24.84 5.44
C ALA A 99 23.46 -25.23 6.17
N GLY A 100 23.36 -26.05 7.22
CA GLY A 100 24.52 -26.62 7.91
C GLY A 100 24.15 -27.50 9.09
N SER A 101 24.36 -28.80 8.90
CA SER A 101 24.04 -29.95 9.78
C SER A 101 24.76 -29.98 11.14
N GLY A 102 24.17 -30.70 12.10
CA GLY A 102 24.84 -31.22 13.31
C GLY A 102 23.94 -32.19 14.11
N PRO A 103 24.40 -33.42 14.48
CA PRO A 103 23.55 -34.49 15.01
C PRO A 103 23.60 -34.65 16.55
N GLY A 104 22.63 -35.40 17.10
CA GLY A 104 22.60 -35.87 18.50
C GLY A 104 21.19 -35.72 19.09
N SER A 105 20.62 -36.59 19.89
CA SER A 105 21.12 -37.79 20.58
C SER A 105 19.92 -38.58 21.11
N SER A 106 20.15 -39.86 21.35
CA SER A 106 19.28 -40.89 21.92
C SER A 106 18.43 -40.49 23.13
N THR A 107 17.28 -41.14 23.29
CA THR A 107 16.67 -41.42 24.61
C THR A 107 15.83 -42.72 24.51
N PRO A 108 15.72 -43.54 25.57
CA PRO A 108 15.52 -44.99 25.47
C PRO A 108 14.08 -45.47 25.69
N ALA A 109 13.94 -46.79 25.51
CA ALA A 109 12.77 -47.66 25.63
C ALA A 109 11.90 -47.50 26.89
N ARG A 110 10.66 -47.99 26.78
CA ARG A 110 9.91 -48.56 27.91
C ARG A 110 8.84 -49.58 27.45
N ASP A 111 8.88 -50.70 28.17
CA ASP A 111 8.03 -51.91 28.30
C ASP A 111 7.22 -52.46 27.12
#